data_AF-A0A7Y2ZE57-F1
#
_entry.id   AF-A0A7Y2ZE57-F1
#
_cell.length_a   1.000
_cell.length_b   1.000
_cell.length_c   1.000
_cell.angle_alpha   90.00
_cell.angle_beta   90.00
_cell.angle_gamma   90.00
#
_symmetry.space_group_name_H-M   'P 1'
#
loop_
_entity.id
_entity.type
_entity.pdbx_description
1 polymer ?
#
loop_
_entity_poly.entity_id
_entity_poly.type
_entity_poly.pdbx_seq_one_letter_code
_entity_poly.pdbx_strand_id
1 'polypeptide(L)'
;MRTTLTLDDDVAIRLEKLQVERSDSFKAVVNAALRAGLDALSAPAEEATPYRITPHPAGGCTLPDLDSLHEALAIGEGEGFR
;
A
#
# COMPACT_ATOMS: atom_id res chain seq x y z
N MET A 1 -9.91 35.00 -9.30
CA MET A 1 -8.88 35.36 -10.30
C MET A 1 -9.26 34.77 -11.65
N ARG A 2 -8.97 35.45 -12.77
CA ARG A 2 -9.05 34.87 -14.11
C ARG A 2 -7.65 34.38 -14.47
N THR A 3 -7.54 33.08 -14.76
CA THR A 3 -6.26 32.44 -15.10
C THR A 3 -6.50 31.53 -16.30
N THR A 4 -5.53 31.44 -17.19
CA THR A 4 -5.48 30.43 -18.25
C THR A 4 -4.42 29.41 -17.85
N LEU A 5 -4.79 28.13 -17.82
CA LEU A 5 -3.90 27.02 -17.48
C LEU A 5 -3.98 26.00 -18.61
N THR A 6 -2.82 25.59 -19.12
CA THR A 6 -2.72 24.45 -20.02
C THR A 6 -2.73 23.17 -19.19
N LEU A 7 -3.57 22.20 -19.57
CA LEU A 7 -3.68 20.90 -18.91
C LEU A 7 -3.20 19.82 -19.87
N ASP A 8 -2.48 18.83 -19.35
CA ASP A 8 -2.18 17.61 -20.10
C ASP A 8 -3.47 16.83 -20.38
N ASP A 9 -3.48 16.08 -21.49
CA ASP A 9 -4.68 15.38 -21.97
C ASP A 9 -5.25 14.42 -20.92
N ASP A 10 -4.39 13.73 -20.17
CA ASP A 10 -4.84 12.77 -19.15
C ASP A 10 -5.47 13.47 -17.93
N VAL A 11 -4.96 14.65 -17.55
CA VAL A 11 -5.54 15.49 -16.49
C VAL A 11 -6.89 16.05 -16.91
N ALA A 12 -7.00 16.56 -18.15
CA ALA A 12 -8.25 17.06 -18.70
C ALA A 12 -9.34 15.98 -18.70
N ILE A 13 -9.03 14.78 -19.20
CA ILE A 13 -9.97 13.64 -19.22
C ILE A 13 -10.42 13.26 -17.81
N ARG A 14 -9.52 13.26 -16.82
CA ARG A 14 -9.89 12.93 -15.42
C ARG A 14 -10.82 13.98 -14.82
N LEU A 15 -10.58 15.26 -15.09
CA LEU A 15 -11.42 16.35 -14.60
C LEU A 15 -12.82 16.31 -15.24
N GLU A 16 -12.92 16.02 -16.54
CA GLU A 16 -14.21 15.86 -17.23
C GLU A 16 -15.01 14.68 -16.67
N LYS A 17 -14.37 13.54 -16.43
CA LYS A 17 -15.03 12.38 -15.78
C LYS A 17 -15.57 12.75 -14.40
N LEU A 18 -14.73 13.39 -13.57
CA LEU A 18 -15.12 13.80 -12.23
C LEU A 18 -16.25 14.85 -12.26
N GLN A 19 -16.29 15.69 -13.30
CA GLN A 19 -17.36 16.65 -13.53
C GLN A 19 -18.70 15.96 -13.78
N VAL A 20 -18.73 14.95 -14.65
CA VAL A 20 -19.94 14.17 -14.94
C VAL A 20 -20.41 13.42 -13.68
N GLU A 21 -19.49 12.78 -12.96
CA GLU A 21 -19.81 12.02 -11.74
C GLU A 21 -20.41 12.89 -10.63
N ARG A 22 -19.91 14.13 -10.47
CA ARG A 22 -20.37 15.06 -9.42
C ARG A 22 -21.51 15.97 -9.85
N SER A 23 -21.85 16.00 -11.14
CA SER A 23 -22.83 16.95 -11.71
C SER A 23 -22.52 18.43 -11.38
N ASP A 24 -21.23 18.75 -11.29
CA ASP A 24 -20.73 20.09 -10.94
C ASP A 24 -20.22 20.86 -12.16
N SER A 25 -19.97 22.16 -12.01
CA SER A 25 -19.28 22.94 -13.05
C SER A 25 -17.79 22.56 -13.14
N PHE A 26 -17.22 22.56 -14.34
CA PHE A 26 -15.78 22.30 -14.56
C PHE A 26 -14.90 23.17 -13.66
N LYS A 27 -15.25 24.45 -13.51
CA LYS A 27 -14.56 25.37 -12.57
C LYS A 27 -14.60 24.87 -11.13
N ALA A 28 -15.73 24.39 -10.64
CA ALA A 28 -15.85 23.90 -9.27
C ALA A 28 -14.97 22.67 -9.05
N VAL A 29 -15.01 21.73 -9.99
CA VAL A 29 -14.21 20.50 -9.99
C VAL A 29 -12.72 20.82 -10.00
N VAL A 30 -12.26 21.66 -10.92
CA VAL A 30 -10.86 22.09 -11.02
C VAL A 30 -10.39 22.73 -9.70
N ASN A 31 -11.16 23.66 -9.14
CA ASN A 31 -10.77 24.32 -7.90
C ASN A 31 -10.78 23.36 -6.70
N ALA A 32 -11.72 22.41 -6.63
CA ALA A 32 -11.75 21.41 -5.58
C ALA A 32 -10.53 20.48 -5.67
N ALA A 33 -10.20 20.00 -6.87
CA ALA A 33 -9.03 19.17 -7.12
C ALA A 33 -7.72 19.90 -6.79
N LEU A 34 -7.59 21.16 -7.21
CA LEU A 34 -6.40 21.96 -6.89
C LEU A 34 -6.24 22.21 -5.39
N ARG A 35 -7.32 22.48 -4.65
CA ARG A 35 -7.23 22.63 -3.18
C ARG A 35 -6.77 21.34 -2.53
N ALA A 36 -7.42 20.22 -2.84
CA ALA A 36 -7.03 18.92 -2.30
C ALA A 36 -5.58 18.55 -2.65
N GLY A 37 -5.14 18.85 -3.87
CA GLY A 37 -3.75 18.65 -4.30
C GLY A 37 -2.77 19.54 -3.53
N LEU A 38 -3.08 20.83 -3.35
CA LEU A 38 -2.24 21.74 -2.58
C LEU A 38 -2.15 21.35 -1.09
N ASP A 39 -3.26 20.90 -0.51
CA ASP A 39 -3.30 20.38 0.86
C ASP A 39 -2.43 19.14 0.99
N ALA A 40 -2.54 18.19 0.06
CA ALA A 40 -1.73 16.97 0.03
C ALA A 40 -0.23 17.26 -0.18
N LEU A 41 0.12 18.25 -1.02
CA LEU A 41 1.49 18.66 -1.27
C LEU A 41 2.10 19.46 -0.11
N SER A 42 1.27 20.16 0.66
CA SER A 42 1.69 20.96 1.81
C SER A 42 1.70 20.15 3.11
N ALA A 43 1.04 18.99 3.12
CA ALA A 43 1.06 18.10 4.27
C ALA A 43 2.51 17.65 4.53
N PRO A 44 2.95 17.67 5.79
CA PRO A 44 4.25 17.08 6.14
C PRO A 44 4.25 15.63 5.67
N ALA A 45 5.35 15.20 5.05
CA ALA A 45 5.50 13.81 4.63
C ALA A 45 5.17 12.93 5.83
N GLU A 46 4.10 12.13 5.72
CA GLU A 46 3.69 11.24 6.77
C GLU A 46 4.87 10.28 6.99
N GLU A 47 5.53 10.37 8.15
CA GLU A 47 6.64 9.50 8.47
C GLU A 47 6.13 8.08 8.34
N ALA A 48 6.62 7.36 7.32
CA ALA A 48 6.20 5.99 7.09
C ALA A 48 6.51 5.20 8.36
N THR A 49 5.47 4.83 9.11
CA THR A 49 5.65 4.05 10.33
C THR A 49 6.32 2.74 9.90
N PRO A 50 7.52 2.42 10.42
CA PRO A 50 8.21 1.21 9.99
C PRO A 50 7.32 0.00 10.29
N TYR A 51 7.15 -0.87 9.30
CA TYR A 51 6.40 -2.11 9.47
C TYR A 51 7.06 -2.94 10.58
N ARG A 52 6.28 -3.26 11.63
CA ARG A 52 6.74 -4.10 12.75
C ARG A 52 6.03 -5.44 12.69
N ILE A 53 6.80 -6.52 12.69
CA ILE A 53 6.29 -7.88 12.86
C ILE A 53 6.17 -8.15 14.36
N THR A 54 5.01 -8.60 14.80
CA THR A 54 4.85 -9.18 16.14
C THR A 54 5.20 -10.66 16.07
N PRO A 55 6.34 -11.11 16.62
CA PRO A 55 6.71 -12.52 16.58
C PRO A 55 5.72 -13.36 17.39
N HIS A 56 5.33 -14.50 16.84
CA HIS A 56 4.52 -15.49 17.55
C HIS A 56 5.43 -16.42 18.37
N PRO A 57 5.20 -16.61 19.68
CA PRO A 57 6.01 -17.49 20.49
C PRO A 57 5.69 -18.96 20.18
N ALA A 58 6.42 -19.54 19.22
CA ALA A 58 6.28 -20.95 18.83
C ALA A 58 6.94 -21.94 19.82
N GLY A 59 7.57 -21.43 20.89
CA GLY A 59 8.35 -22.23 21.84
C GLY A 59 9.78 -22.48 21.37
N GLY A 60 10.51 -23.33 22.10
CA GLY A 60 11.83 -23.78 21.71
C GLY A 60 11.75 -24.84 20.60
N CYS A 61 12.70 -24.83 19.68
CA CYS A 61 12.79 -25.91 18.70
C CYS A 61 13.09 -27.23 19.41
N THR A 62 12.30 -28.26 19.11
CA THR A 62 12.48 -29.62 19.66
C THR A 62 13.34 -30.51 18.76
N LEU A 63 13.70 -30.03 17.57
CA LEU A 63 14.59 -30.74 16.67
C LEU A 63 16.06 -30.48 17.06
N PRO A 64 16.92 -31.50 17.03
CA PRO A 64 18.33 -31.36 17.35
C PRO A 64 19.09 -30.52 16.32
N ASP A 65 18.72 -30.64 15.04
CA ASP A 65 19.20 -29.83 13.94
C ASP A 65 18.05 -29.50 12.99
N LEU A 66 17.85 -28.21 12.71
CA LEU A 66 16.85 -27.70 11.76
C LEU A 66 17.36 -27.64 10.32
N ASP A 67 18.68 -27.62 10.14
CA ASP A 67 19.31 -27.54 8.81
C ASP A 67 19.41 -28.92 8.17
N SER A 68 19.33 -30.00 8.97
CA SER A 68 19.29 -31.38 8.49
C SER A 68 17.86 -31.86 8.22
N LEU A 69 17.45 -31.82 6.96
CA LEU A 69 16.17 -32.38 6.51
C LEU A 69 16.03 -33.87 6.88
N HIS A 70 17.12 -34.64 6.77
CA HIS A 70 17.11 -36.08 7.04
C HIS A 70 16.77 -36.39 8.50
N GLU A 71 17.37 -35.66 9.45
CA GLU A 71 17.11 -35.84 10.88
C GLU A 71 15.72 -35.35 11.27
N ALA A 72 15.27 -34.23 10.70
CA ALA A 72 13.92 -33.72 10.91
C ALA A 72 12.85 -34.71 10.45
N LEU A 73 13.05 -35.36 9.30
CA LEU A 73 12.14 -36.38 8.78
C LEU A 73 12.16 -37.65 9.64
N ALA A 74 13.35 -38.14 10.03
CA ALA A 74 13.47 -39.32 10.87
C ALA A 74 12.69 -39.19 12.20
N ILE A 75 12.69 -37.98 12.80
CA ILE A 75 11.92 -37.69 14.01
C ILE A 75 10.41 -37.63 13.72
N GLY A 76 10.00 -37.02 12.59
CA GLY A 76 8.59 -36.90 12.21
C GLY A 76 7.94 -38.22 11.78
N GLU A 77 8.71 -39.11 11.15
CA GLU A 77 8.24 -40.38 10.58
C GLU A 77 8.38 -41.57 11.55
N GLY A 78 9.23 -41.44 12.59
CA GLY A 78 9.49 -42.45 13.61
C GLY A 78 10.46 -43.56 13.14
N GLU A 79 11.08 -44.27 14.10
CA GLU A 79 12.10 -45.33 13.87
C GLU A 79 11.62 -46.55 13.02
N GLY A 80 10.38 -46.54 12.54
CA GLY A 80 9.77 -47.57 11.71
C GLY A 80 9.58 -47.20 10.24
N PHE A 81 10.04 -46.03 9.79
CA PHE A 81 9.87 -45.62 8.39
C PHE A 81 10.78 -46.45 7.45
N ARG A 82 10.16 -47.31 6.63
CA ARG A 82 10.78 -48.07 5.56
C ARG A 82 9.97 -47.92 4.28
#